data_AF-A0A2U8DYP8-F1
#
_entry.id   AF-A0A2U8DYP8-F1
#
_cell.length_a   1.000
_cell.length_b   1.000
_cell.length_c   1.000
_cell.angle_alpha   90.00
_cell.angle_beta   90.00
_cell.angle_gamma   90.00
#
_symmetry.space_group_name_H-M   'P 1'
#
loop_
_entity.id
_entity.type
_entity.pdbx_description
1 polymer ?
#
loop_
_entity_poly.entity_id
_entity_poly.type
_entity_poly.pdbx_seq_one_letter_code
_entity_poly.pdbx_strand_id
1 'polypeptide(L)'
;MVATEYPTGYSASPLPADLSIASASGLISGTILSSGTSIIELGATNAVGTGTATLTLSAYSVPVITSATTATALVDEPFSYTLTATGEPTTFAATGLPSGLSFDSETREISGTPTVTGTSNITLTASNLVGSDTKTLELTVYSLAPAITSELVVTGTLGQPFDYQITATNTPTSFAAEPLPEGFPSTPAVASPARSPPPRHPCHAHREQQLRRRHCHARDLHHRPCRGGHARLDRLR
;
A
#
# COMPACT_ATOMS: atom_id res chain seq x y z
N MET A 1 -17.94 -12.38 -67.18
CA MET A 1 -18.33 -11.21 -66.38
C MET A 1 -17.04 -10.65 -65.79
N VAL A 2 -16.64 -9.43 -66.19
CA VAL A 2 -15.44 -8.80 -65.64
C VAL A 2 -15.83 -8.27 -64.26
N ALA A 3 -15.38 -8.93 -63.20
CA ALA A 3 -15.48 -8.37 -61.86
C ALA A 3 -14.59 -7.13 -61.83
N THR A 4 -15.19 -5.94 -61.78
CA THR A 4 -14.43 -4.72 -61.52
C THR A 4 -13.98 -4.78 -60.07
N GLU A 5 -12.67 -4.71 -59.82
CA GLU A 5 -12.10 -4.65 -58.45
C GLU A 5 -12.50 -3.38 -57.67
N TYR A 6 -13.37 -2.56 -58.23
CA TYR A 6 -13.87 -1.35 -57.58
C TYR A 6 -14.97 -1.70 -56.58
N PRO A 7 -14.84 -1.26 -55.32
CA PRO A 7 -15.94 -1.33 -54.37
C PRO A 7 -17.16 -0.55 -54.88
N THR A 8 -18.33 -1.17 -54.74
CA THR A 8 -19.66 -0.62 -55.05
C THR A 8 -20.36 -0.05 -53.81
N GLY A 9 -19.80 -0.25 -52.62
CA GLY A 9 -20.32 0.33 -51.38
C GLY A 9 -19.31 0.27 -50.24
N TYR A 10 -19.47 1.20 -49.29
CA TYR A 10 -18.63 1.32 -48.10
C TYR A 10 -19.50 1.40 -46.84
N SER A 11 -19.00 0.85 -45.75
CA SER A 11 -19.61 0.90 -44.42
C SER A 11 -18.58 1.22 -43.34
N ALA A 12 -19.03 1.87 -42.26
CA ALA A 12 -18.25 2.12 -41.06
C ALA A 12 -19.20 2.06 -39.85
N SER A 13 -18.92 1.18 -38.88
CA SER A 13 -19.77 1.01 -37.70
C SER A 13 -19.02 0.39 -36.51
N PRO A 14 -19.30 0.79 -35.26
CA PRO A 14 -20.09 1.97 -34.89
C PRO A 14 -19.29 3.24 -35.14
N LEU A 15 -19.93 4.29 -35.68
CA LEU A 15 -19.35 5.63 -35.70
C LEU A 15 -19.80 6.41 -34.46
N PRO A 16 -18.94 7.28 -33.88
CA PRO A 16 -19.40 8.33 -32.97
C PRO A 16 -20.57 9.09 -33.59
N ALA A 17 -21.54 9.51 -32.78
CA ALA A 17 -22.79 10.13 -33.25
C ALA A 17 -22.57 11.36 -34.15
N ASP A 18 -21.43 12.03 -33.99
CA ASP A 18 -21.06 13.24 -34.72
C ASP A 18 -20.31 12.98 -36.04
N LEU A 19 -20.12 11.71 -36.41
CA LEU A 19 -19.50 11.28 -37.67
C LEU A 19 -20.50 10.48 -38.52
N SER A 20 -20.41 10.66 -39.83
CA SER A 20 -21.21 9.93 -40.81
C SER A 20 -20.33 9.43 -41.96
N ILE A 21 -20.69 8.28 -42.55
CA ILE A 21 -20.04 7.76 -43.76
C ILE A 21 -20.92 7.99 -45.00
N ALA A 22 -20.32 8.51 -46.06
CA ALA A 22 -20.89 8.49 -47.39
C ALA A 22 -20.65 7.12 -48.04
N SER A 23 -21.66 6.24 -48.03
CA SER A 23 -21.53 4.83 -48.47
C SER A 23 -21.12 4.64 -49.94
N ALA A 24 -21.23 5.68 -50.78
CA ALA A 24 -20.80 5.64 -52.18
C ALA A 24 -19.31 6.00 -52.38
N SER A 25 -18.73 6.81 -51.51
CA SER A 25 -17.33 7.28 -51.65
C SER A 25 -16.40 6.78 -50.53
N GLY A 26 -16.96 6.24 -49.45
CA GLY A 26 -16.21 5.82 -48.26
C GLY A 26 -15.75 6.99 -47.39
N LEU A 27 -16.11 8.23 -47.71
CA LEU A 27 -15.72 9.40 -46.91
C LEU A 27 -16.45 9.38 -45.56
N ILE A 28 -15.68 9.31 -44.47
CA ILE A 28 -16.18 9.56 -43.11
C ILE A 28 -15.95 11.05 -42.80
N SER A 29 -17.01 11.78 -42.46
CA SER A 29 -16.98 13.22 -42.20
C SER A 29 -17.82 13.60 -40.99
N GLY A 30 -17.48 14.73 -40.37
CA GLY A 30 -18.16 15.31 -39.21
C GLY A 30 -17.17 16.01 -38.28
N THR A 31 -17.56 16.27 -37.04
CA THR A 31 -16.72 16.92 -36.03
C THR A 31 -16.76 16.12 -34.74
N ILE A 32 -15.61 15.73 -34.20
CA ILE A 32 -15.57 14.94 -32.97
C ILE A 32 -15.85 15.87 -31.77
N LEU A 33 -16.90 15.60 -30.99
CA LEU A 33 -17.28 16.41 -29.83
C LEU A 33 -16.92 15.79 -28.48
N SER A 34 -16.48 14.54 -28.46
CA SER A 34 -16.09 13.82 -27.24
C SER A 34 -14.71 13.20 -27.37
N SER A 35 -13.89 13.32 -26.32
CA SER A 35 -12.64 12.58 -26.21
C SER A 35 -12.93 11.09 -25.94
N GLY A 36 -12.01 10.22 -26.35
CA GLY A 36 -12.14 8.78 -26.16
C GLY A 36 -11.58 7.99 -27.32
N THR A 37 -11.52 6.67 -27.16
CA THR A 37 -11.09 5.76 -28.23
C THR A 37 -12.27 4.97 -28.76
N SER A 38 -12.49 5.02 -30.07
CA SER A 38 -13.51 4.25 -30.79
C SER A 38 -12.84 3.23 -31.71
N ILE A 39 -13.30 1.98 -31.70
CA ILE A 39 -12.90 0.96 -32.66
C ILE A 39 -14.04 0.81 -33.67
N ILE A 40 -13.77 1.19 -34.92
CA ILE A 40 -14.75 1.28 -36.00
C ILE A 40 -14.45 0.14 -36.98
N GLU A 41 -15.42 -0.72 -37.25
CA GLU A 41 -15.30 -1.70 -38.33
C GLU A 41 -15.61 -1.02 -39.67
N LEU A 42 -14.65 -1.08 -40.58
CA LEU A 42 -14.75 -0.61 -41.96
C LEU A 42 -15.12 -1.78 -42.87
N GLY A 43 -16.01 -1.55 -43.82
CA GLY A 43 -16.34 -2.49 -44.87
C GLY A 43 -16.27 -1.85 -46.25
N ALA A 44 -15.79 -2.62 -47.22
CA ALA A 44 -15.84 -2.27 -48.64
C ALA A 44 -16.40 -3.47 -49.42
N THR A 45 -17.52 -3.28 -50.11
CA THR A 45 -18.27 -4.33 -50.81
C THR A 45 -18.17 -4.13 -52.30
N ASN A 46 -17.96 -5.21 -53.05
CA ASN A 46 -18.13 -5.26 -54.51
C ASN A 46 -19.07 -6.43 -54.89
N ALA A 47 -19.18 -6.72 -56.19
CA ALA A 47 -20.04 -7.80 -56.69
C ALA A 47 -19.64 -9.21 -56.22
N VAL A 48 -18.43 -9.39 -55.70
CA VAL A 48 -17.87 -10.69 -55.28
C VAL A 48 -18.00 -10.88 -53.76
N GLY A 49 -17.93 -9.81 -52.97
CA GLY A 49 -18.07 -9.88 -51.52
C GLY A 49 -17.66 -8.58 -50.82
N THR A 50 -17.47 -8.68 -49.50
CA THR A 50 -17.07 -7.56 -48.63
C THR A 50 -15.73 -7.86 -47.97
N GLY A 51 -14.76 -6.96 -48.14
CA GLY A 51 -13.57 -6.92 -47.31
C GLY A 51 -13.81 -6.05 -46.08
N THR A 52 -13.25 -6.45 -44.94
CA THR A 52 -13.37 -5.69 -43.69
C THR A 52 -12.01 -5.37 -43.07
N ALA A 53 -11.95 -4.27 -42.32
CA ALA A 53 -10.79 -3.85 -41.55
C ALA A 53 -11.25 -3.06 -40.31
N THR A 54 -10.37 -2.84 -39.34
CA THR A 54 -10.69 -1.99 -38.17
C THR A 54 -9.90 -0.68 -38.22
N LEU A 55 -10.57 0.41 -37.83
CA LEU A 55 -10.01 1.73 -37.63
C LEU A 55 -10.10 2.08 -36.14
N THR A 56 -8.96 2.38 -35.53
CA THR A 56 -8.93 2.95 -34.16
C THR A 56 -8.88 4.46 -34.27
N LEU A 57 -9.91 5.13 -33.77
CA LEU A 57 -10.00 6.58 -33.69
C LEU A 57 -9.81 7.02 -32.24
N SER A 58 -8.71 7.71 -31.95
CA SER A 58 -8.45 8.32 -30.63
C SER A 58 -8.63 9.82 -30.69
N ALA A 59 -9.55 10.33 -29.87
CA ALA A 59 -9.89 11.73 -29.76
C ALA A 59 -9.49 12.27 -28.38
N TYR A 60 -8.98 13.50 -28.35
CA TYR A 60 -8.47 14.14 -27.14
C TYR A 60 -9.13 15.51 -26.97
N SER A 61 -9.33 15.92 -25.72
CA SER A 61 -9.64 17.30 -25.35
C SER A 61 -8.66 17.76 -24.28
N VAL A 62 -8.65 19.05 -23.94
CA VAL A 62 -7.84 19.50 -22.80
C VAL A 62 -8.28 18.72 -21.55
N PRO A 63 -7.37 18.09 -20.81
CA PRO A 63 -7.75 17.33 -19.63
C PRO A 63 -8.48 18.21 -18.61
N VAL A 64 -9.35 17.59 -17.80
CA VAL A 64 -10.00 18.28 -16.67
C VAL A 64 -9.96 17.35 -15.48
N ILE A 65 -9.31 17.77 -14.40
CA ILE A 65 -9.19 16.98 -13.16
C ILE A 65 -10.56 16.93 -12.48
N THR A 66 -11.06 15.72 -12.22
CA THR A 66 -12.38 15.44 -11.63
C THR A 66 -12.31 14.90 -10.21
N SER A 67 -11.14 14.46 -9.76
CA SER A 67 -10.95 13.99 -8.38
C SER A 67 -11.15 15.13 -7.36
N ALA A 68 -11.53 14.77 -6.13
CA ALA A 68 -11.80 15.73 -5.06
C ALA A 68 -10.57 16.57 -4.69
N THR A 69 -10.73 17.87 -4.50
CA THR A 69 -9.62 18.78 -4.15
C THR A 69 -9.35 18.88 -2.65
N THR A 70 -9.97 18.02 -1.84
CA THR A 70 -9.78 17.94 -0.40
C THR A 70 -9.76 16.49 0.05
N ALA A 71 -8.86 16.13 0.95
CA ALA A 71 -8.80 14.82 1.57
C ALA A 71 -8.31 14.91 3.02
N THR A 72 -8.61 13.87 3.80
CA THR A 72 -8.14 13.75 5.18
C THR A 72 -7.47 12.40 5.39
N ALA A 73 -6.40 12.37 6.19
CA ALA A 73 -5.68 11.15 6.55
C ALA A 73 -5.34 11.12 8.04
N LEU A 74 -5.10 9.92 8.55
CA LEU A 74 -4.53 9.72 9.88
C LEU A 74 -3.01 9.55 9.76
N VAL A 75 -2.27 10.17 10.68
CA VAL A 75 -0.83 9.92 10.81
C VAL A 75 -0.59 8.45 11.16
N ASP A 76 0.48 7.87 10.61
CA ASP A 76 0.91 6.48 10.80
C ASP A 76 -0.07 5.40 10.29
N GLU A 77 -1.14 5.79 9.58
CA GLU A 77 -2.09 4.87 8.94
C GLU A 77 -1.96 4.89 7.39
N PRO A 78 -2.26 3.80 6.70
CA PRO A 78 -2.23 3.77 5.23
C PRO A 78 -3.26 4.73 4.64
N PHE A 79 -2.83 5.47 3.62
CA PHE A 79 -3.63 6.41 2.86
C PHE A 79 -3.56 6.08 1.37
N SER A 80 -4.67 6.30 0.66
CA SER A 80 -4.79 6.13 -0.78
C SER A 80 -5.70 7.21 -1.36
N TYR A 81 -5.30 7.79 -2.48
CA TYR A 81 -6.06 8.78 -3.23
C TYR A 81 -5.79 8.60 -4.73
N THR A 82 -6.86 8.45 -5.53
CA THR A 82 -6.74 8.30 -6.99
C THR A 82 -6.98 9.63 -7.69
N LEU A 83 -6.02 10.05 -8.52
CA LEU A 83 -6.12 11.19 -9.41
C LEU A 83 -6.91 10.80 -10.66
N THR A 84 -8.07 11.43 -10.86
CA THR A 84 -8.94 11.21 -12.02
C THR A 84 -9.10 12.49 -12.84
N ALA A 85 -9.16 12.33 -14.16
CA ALA A 85 -9.38 13.43 -15.08
C ALA A 85 -10.05 12.93 -16.37
N THR A 86 -10.86 13.78 -17.00
CA THR A 86 -11.41 13.56 -18.35
C THR A 86 -10.44 14.06 -19.42
N GLY A 87 -10.78 13.87 -20.69
CA GLY A 87 -10.02 14.40 -21.83
C GLY A 87 -8.91 13.49 -22.34
N GLU A 88 -8.86 12.23 -21.93
CA GLU A 88 -7.79 11.28 -22.30
C GLU A 88 -6.37 11.79 -21.98
N PRO A 89 -6.08 12.14 -20.70
CA PRO A 89 -4.72 12.45 -20.27
C PRO A 89 -3.78 11.27 -20.48
N THR A 90 -2.59 11.55 -21.02
CA THR A 90 -1.52 10.56 -21.23
C THR A 90 -0.49 10.57 -20.12
N THR A 91 -0.42 11.65 -19.34
CA THR A 91 0.52 11.80 -18.25
C THR A 91 -0.14 12.43 -17.03
N PHE A 92 0.29 12.01 -15.85
CA PHE A 92 -0.17 12.53 -14.57
C PHE A 92 1.03 12.84 -13.69
N ALA A 93 0.89 13.83 -12.81
CA ALA A 93 1.89 14.18 -11.81
C ALA A 93 1.23 14.69 -10.52
N ALA A 94 1.88 14.43 -9.39
CA ALA A 94 1.56 15.05 -8.11
C ALA A 94 2.85 15.52 -7.43
N THR A 95 2.87 16.77 -6.97
CA THR A 95 4.03 17.38 -6.28
C THR A 95 3.59 18.06 -4.98
N GLY A 96 4.53 18.25 -4.05
CA GLY A 96 4.21 18.79 -2.72
C GLY A 96 3.59 17.76 -1.76
N LEU A 97 3.87 16.48 -1.97
CA LEU A 97 3.41 15.40 -1.10
C LEU A 97 4.05 15.51 0.30
N PRO A 98 3.29 15.29 1.39
CA PRO A 98 3.86 15.18 2.73
C PRO A 98 4.74 13.93 2.86
N SER A 99 5.62 13.94 3.86
CA SER A 99 6.51 12.80 4.14
C SER A 99 5.73 11.51 4.37
N GLY A 100 6.20 10.44 3.73
CA GLY A 100 5.58 9.11 3.82
C GLY A 100 4.55 8.82 2.73
N LEU A 101 4.20 9.79 1.88
CA LEU A 101 3.39 9.58 0.68
C LEU A 101 4.24 9.63 -0.59
N SER A 102 3.81 8.88 -1.60
CA SER A 102 4.38 8.87 -2.94
C SER A 102 3.27 8.87 -3.99
N PHE A 103 3.57 9.34 -5.20
CA PHE A 103 2.66 9.27 -6.34
C PHE A 103 3.20 8.28 -7.36
N ASP A 104 2.33 7.36 -7.78
CA ASP A 104 2.57 6.46 -8.89
C ASP A 104 1.78 6.96 -10.11
N SER A 105 2.50 7.34 -11.17
CA SER A 105 1.90 7.87 -12.39
C SER A 105 1.22 6.80 -13.26
N GLU A 106 1.59 5.53 -13.12
CA GLU A 106 0.99 4.43 -13.88
C GLU A 106 -0.39 4.09 -13.32
N THR A 107 -0.48 3.94 -12.00
CA THR A 107 -1.74 3.67 -11.27
C THR A 107 -2.54 4.94 -10.97
N ARG A 108 -1.92 6.12 -11.11
CA ARG A 108 -2.50 7.45 -10.83
C ARG A 108 -2.87 7.61 -9.36
N GLU A 109 -2.12 6.96 -8.48
CA GLU A 109 -2.45 6.87 -7.06
C GLU A 109 -1.41 7.59 -6.22
N ILE A 110 -1.87 8.44 -5.30
CA ILE A 110 -1.08 8.90 -4.16
C ILE A 110 -1.32 7.90 -3.05
N SER A 111 -0.27 7.21 -2.62
CA SER A 111 -0.37 6.18 -1.58
C SER A 111 0.82 6.22 -0.62
N GLY A 112 0.66 5.60 0.54
CA GLY A 112 1.70 5.48 1.57
C GLY A 112 1.14 5.69 2.97
N THR A 113 2.02 6.05 3.89
CA THR A 113 1.68 6.27 5.30
C THR A 113 2.26 7.62 5.72
N PRO A 114 1.44 8.67 5.90
CA PRO A 114 1.94 9.99 6.25
C PRO A 114 2.50 9.98 7.68
N THR A 115 3.65 10.61 7.87
CA THR A 115 4.38 10.57 9.16
C THR A 115 4.32 11.87 9.96
N VAL A 116 3.68 12.90 9.40
CA VAL A 116 3.60 14.25 10.00
C VAL A 116 2.17 14.77 9.89
N THR A 117 1.66 15.29 11.01
CA THR A 117 0.35 15.96 11.05
C THR A 117 0.41 17.36 10.45
N GLY A 118 -0.71 17.86 9.94
CA GLY A 118 -0.84 19.19 9.36
C GLY A 118 -1.52 19.17 8.00
N THR A 119 -1.68 20.36 7.42
CA THR A 119 -2.28 20.56 6.10
C THR A 119 -1.19 20.74 5.04
N SER A 120 -1.31 20.00 3.94
CA SER A 120 -0.41 20.06 2.78
C SER A 120 -1.18 20.40 1.51
N ASN A 121 -0.62 21.29 0.68
CA ASN A 121 -1.18 21.65 -0.61
C ASN A 121 -0.43 20.90 -1.73
N ILE A 122 -1.04 19.82 -2.21
CA ILE A 122 -0.49 18.95 -3.24
C ILE A 122 -0.93 19.48 -4.60
N THR A 123 0.01 19.70 -5.52
CA THR A 123 -0.30 20.12 -6.89
C THR A 123 -0.49 18.89 -7.76
N LEU A 124 -1.70 18.72 -8.30
CA LEU A 124 -2.11 17.66 -9.21
C LEU A 124 -2.07 18.19 -10.65
N THR A 125 -1.51 17.42 -11.57
CA THR A 125 -1.46 17.77 -13.00
C THR A 125 -1.89 16.57 -13.85
N ALA A 126 -2.73 16.83 -14.85
CA ALA A 126 -3.09 15.87 -15.89
C ALA A 126 -2.87 16.52 -17.26
N SER A 127 -2.20 15.84 -18.19
CA SER A 127 -1.87 16.40 -19.51
C SER A 127 -1.92 15.37 -20.64
N ASN A 128 -2.15 15.87 -21.85
CA ASN A 128 -2.07 15.14 -23.11
C ASN A 128 -1.55 16.07 -24.23
N LEU A 129 -1.67 15.62 -25.49
CA LEU A 129 -1.23 16.39 -26.66
C LEU A 129 -2.00 17.70 -26.89
N VAL A 130 -3.21 17.86 -26.32
CA VAL A 130 -4.08 19.03 -26.50
C VAL A 130 -3.80 20.09 -25.44
N GLY A 131 -3.39 19.68 -24.24
CA GLY A 131 -3.03 20.60 -23.16
C GLY A 131 -2.93 19.93 -21.80
N SER A 132 -3.08 20.73 -20.75
CA SER A 132 -2.96 20.29 -19.36
C SER A 132 -3.97 21.02 -18.46
N ASP A 133 -4.38 20.35 -17.39
CA ASP A 133 -5.08 20.95 -16.25
C ASP A 133 -4.30 20.72 -14.96
N THR A 134 -4.37 21.70 -14.05
CA THR A 134 -3.66 21.70 -12.77
C THR A 134 -4.63 22.12 -11.66
N LYS A 135 -4.68 21.32 -10.60
CA LYS A 135 -5.49 21.60 -9.40
C LYS A 135 -4.69 21.37 -8.13
N THR A 136 -5.10 22.02 -7.05
CA THR A 136 -4.54 21.78 -5.72
C THR A 136 -5.44 20.84 -4.93
N LEU A 137 -4.86 19.77 -4.39
CA LEU A 137 -5.46 18.93 -3.36
C LEU A 137 -4.98 19.42 -2.00
N GLU A 138 -5.91 19.86 -1.15
CA GLU A 138 -5.66 20.12 0.25
C GLU A 138 -5.78 18.82 1.04
N LEU A 139 -4.65 18.28 1.52
CA LEU A 139 -4.61 17.09 2.36
C LEU A 139 -4.38 17.48 3.82
N THR A 140 -5.33 17.15 4.69
CA THR A 140 -5.19 17.35 6.14
C THR A 140 -4.89 16.05 6.84
N VAL A 141 -3.70 15.95 7.45
CA VAL A 141 -3.27 14.80 8.26
C VAL A 141 -3.47 15.12 9.74
N TYR A 142 -4.24 14.30 10.45
CA TYR A 142 -4.50 14.48 11.89
C TYR A 142 -4.13 13.23 12.69
N SER A 143 -3.99 13.40 14.00
CA SER A 143 -3.78 12.30 14.94
C SER A 143 -5.03 12.06 15.78
N LEU A 144 -5.18 10.84 16.28
CA LEU A 144 -6.23 10.51 17.25
C LEU A 144 -5.76 10.84 18.67
N ALA A 145 -6.70 11.19 19.55
CA ALA A 145 -6.39 11.35 20.97
C ALA A 145 -5.90 10.02 21.56
N PRO A 146 -4.93 10.03 22.49
CA PRO A 146 -4.52 8.82 23.20
C PRO A 146 -5.68 8.18 23.96
N ALA A 147 -5.79 6.85 23.90
CA ALA A 147 -6.75 6.08 24.68
C ALA A 147 -6.03 5.12 25.62
N ILE A 148 -6.37 5.15 26.92
CA ILE A 148 -5.78 4.25 27.92
C ILE A 148 -6.24 2.81 27.65
N THR A 149 -5.29 1.88 27.68
CA THR A 149 -5.50 0.44 27.46
C THR A 149 -5.04 -0.44 28.61
N SER A 150 -4.37 0.11 29.62
CA SER A 150 -3.97 -0.63 30.81
C SER A 150 -5.19 -1.04 31.64
N GLU A 151 -5.03 -2.09 32.45
CA GLU A 151 -6.07 -2.52 33.37
C GLU A 151 -6.46 -1.39 34.33
N LEU A 152 -7.76 -1.11 34.46
CA LEU A 152 -8.25 0.03 35.24
C LEU A 152 -8.56 -0.33 36.71
N VAL A 153 -8.52 -1.61 37.06
CA VAL A 153 -8.79 -2.10 38.41
C VAL A 153 -7.73 -3.11 38.79
N VAL A 154 -6.90 -2.75 39.77
CA VAL A 154 -5.82 -3.60 40.28
C VAL A 154 -5.85 -3.60 41.81
N THR A 155 -5.34 -4.66 42.44
CA THR A 155 -5.27 -4.78 43.90
C THR A 155 -3.83 -4.80 44.37
N GLY A 156 -3.57 -4.20 45.53
CA GLY A 156 -2.25 -4.16 46.18
C GLY A 156 -2.33 -4.66 47.63
N THR A 157 -1.21 -5.16 48.16
CA THR A 157 -1.10 -5.61 49.55
C THR A 157 -0.27 -4.61 50.35
N LEU A 158 -0.76 -4.24 51.54
CA LEU A 158 -0.06 -3.30 52.42
C LEU A 158 1.37 -3.77 52.74
N GLY A 159 2.34 -2.85 52.63
CA GLY A 159 3.75 -3.12 52.93
C GLY A 159 4.50 -3.95 51.88
N GLN A 160 3.87 -4.27 50.75
CA GLN A 160 4.51 -4.94 49.61
C GLN A 160 4.80 -3.92 48.47
N PRO A 161 5.84 -4.14 47.65
CA PRO A 161 6.07 -3.32 46.46
C PRO A 161 4.88 -3.46 45.49
N PHE A 162 4.53 -2.36 44.84
CA PHE A 162 3.47 -2.28 43.84
C PHE A 162 3.99 -1.55 42.60
N ASP A 163 3.81 -2.18 41.44
CA ASP A 163 4.14 -1.61 40.14
C ASP A 163 2.88 -1.52 39.28
N TYR A 164 2.66 -0.36 38.68
CA TYR A 164 1.60 -0.14 37.69
C TYR A 164 2.15 0.64 36.52
N GLN A 165 1.84 0.19 35.31
CA GLN A 165 2.25 0.84 34.08
C GLN A 165 1.02 1.32 33.32
N ILE A 166 0.93 2.63 33.08
CA ILE A 166 -0.07 3.18 32.16
C ILE A 166 0.35 2.80 30.74
N THR A 167 -0.55 2.15 30.01
CA THR A 167 -0.41 1.92 28.57
C THR A 167 -1.54 2.65 27.85
N ALA A 168 -1.22 3.24 26.70
CA ALA A 168 -2.21 3.93 25.86
C ALA A 168 -1.84 3.81 24.37
N THR A 169 -2.84 3.99 23.50
CA THR A 169 -2.68 4.08 22.04
C THR A 169 -2.34 5.51 21.59
N ASN A 170 -2.08 5.69 20.29
CA ASN A 170 -1.92 7.00 19.64
C ASN A 170 -0.81 7.88 20.26
N THR A 171 0.34 7.25 20.54
CA THR A 171 1.62 7.93 20.89
C THR A 171 1.49 9.09 21.90
N PRO A 172 1.02 8.82 23.13
CA PRO A 172 0.91 9.84 24.17
C PRO A 172 2.27 10.48 24.48
N THR A 173 2.29 11.81 24.64
CA THR A 173 3.50 12.58 24.96
C THR A 173 3.77 12.69 26.47
N SER A 174 2.76 12.44 27.30
CA SER A 174 2.84 12.52 28.76
C SER A 174 1.83 11.60 29.41
N PHE A 175 2.15 11.13 30.62
CA PHE A 175 1.24 10.40 31.48
C PHE A 175 1.13 11.12 32.83
N ALA A 176 -0.06 11.07 33.43
CA ALA A 176 -0.31 11.63 34.75
C ALA A 176 -1.23 10.67 35.52
N ALA A 177 -1.08 10.64 36.85
CA ALA A 177 -1.92 9.87 37.74
C ALA A 177 -2.22 10.71 38.98
N GLU A 178 -3.48 11.09 39.18
CA GLU A 178 -3.94 11.86 40.34
C GLU A 178 -5.36 11.42 40.74
N PRO A 179 -5.68 11.30 42.04
CA PRO A 179 -4.77 11.38 43.19
C PRO A 179 -3.91 10.12 43.35
N LEU A 180 -2.70 10.26 43.90
CA LEU A 180 -1.87 9.13 44.30
C LEU A 180 -2.19 8.72 45.75
N PRO A 181 -2.23 7.41 46.09
CA PRO A 181 -2.39 6.95 47.47
C PRO A 181 -1.24 7.41 48.37
N GLU A 182 -1.50 7.57 49.67
CA GLU A 182 -0.46 7.91 50.65
C GLU A 182 0.72 6.92 50.57
N GLY A 183 1.95 7.46 50.49
CA GLY A 183 3.18 6.68 50.38
C GLY A 183 3.74 6.51 48.96
N PHE A 184 3.07 7.00 47.90
CA PHE A 184 3.61 7.01 46.53
C PHE A 184 4.36 8.32 46.18
N PRO A 185 5.53 8.24 45.52
CA PRO A 185 6.26 9.44 45.06
C PRO A 185 5.55 10.12 43.87
N SER A 186 5.47 11.45 43.88
CA SER A 186 4.72 12.28 42.92
C SER A 186 5.49 12.71 41.65
N THR A 187 6.57 12.02 41.29
CA THR A 187 7.37 12.43 40.12
C THR A 187 6.63 12.19 38.80
N PRO A 188 6.47 13.21 37.92
CA PRO A 188 5.88 13.03 36.60
C PRO A 188 6.75 12.10 35.75
N ALA A 189 6.17 11.00 35.26
CA ALA A 189 6.85 10.06 34.39
C ALA A 189 6.88 10.61 32.96
N VAL A 190 8.07 10.92 32.45
CA VAL A 190 8.28 11.20 31.02
C VAL A 190 8.08 9.91 30.23
N ALA A 191 7.27 9.96 29.17
CA ALA A 191 7.02 8.81 28.30
C ALA A 191 8.35 8.26 27.75
N SER A 192 8.71 7.01 28.12
CA SER A 192 9.81 6.29 27.47
C SER A 192 9.28 5.55 26.24
N PRO A 193 10.01 5.53 25.11
CA PRO A 193 9.58 4.79 23.93
C PRO A 193 9.41 3.31 24.27
N ALA A 194 8.36 2.70 23.72
CA ALA A 194 8.01 1.31 23.93
C ALA A 194 9.25 0.42 23.73
N ARG A 195 9.77 -0.14 24.83
CA ARG A 195 10.80 -1.18 24.74
C ARG A 195 10.14 -2.42 24.14
N SER A 196 10.67 -2.88 23.02
CA SER A 196 10.33 -4.18 22.43
C SER A 196 10.34 -5.26 23.52
N PRO A 197 9.36 -6.19 23.52
CA PRO A 197 9.31 -7.24 24.53
C PRO A 197 10.62 -8.04 24.48
N PRO A 198 11.25 -8.35 25.62
CA PRO A 198 12.47 -9.14 25.63
C PRO A 198 12.19 -10.52 25.02
N PRO A 199 13.15 -11.09 24.27
CA PRO A 199 12.99 -12.43 23.72
C PRO A 199 12.72 -13.41 24.86
N ARG A 200 11.65 -14.22 24.71
CA ARG A 200 11.30 -15.28 25.66
C ARG A 200 12.42 -16.31 25.67
N HIS A 201 13.38 -16.17 26.58
CA HIS A 201 14.31 -17.24 26.88
C HIS A 201 13.57 -18.36 27.63
N PRO A 202 13.60 -19.62 27.16
CA PRO A 202 12.91 -20.72 27.81
C PRO A 202 13.68 -21.14 29.08
N CYS A 203 13.35 -20.52 30.21
CA CYS A 203 13.72 -21.03 31.53
C CYS A 203 12.85 -22.24 31.91
N HIS A 204 13.04 -23.38 31.23
CA HIS A 204 12.51 -24.66 31.73
C HIS A 204 13.46 -25.87 31.54
N ALA A 205 14.67 -25.68 31.04
CA ALA A 205 15.60 -26.81 30.79
C ALA A 205 16.71 -27.00 31.85
N HIS A 206 16.85 -26.13 32.87
CA HIS A 206 18.02 -26.19 33.77
C HIS A 206 17.78 -26.94 35.11
N ARG A 207 16.53 -27.22 35.49
CA ARG A 207 16.20 -27.92 36.75
C ARG A 207 16.35 -29.45 36.65
N GLU A 208 16.31 -30.01 35.44
CA GLU A 208 16.51 -31.45 35.18
C GLU A 208 18.00 -31.89 35.17
N GLN A 209 18.95 -31.00 34.85
CA GLN A 209 20.37 -31.36 34.78
C GLN A 209 21.08 -31.44 36.15
N GLN A 210 20.58 -30.77 37.18
CA GLN A 210 21.18 -30.86 38.53
C GLN A 210 20.72 -32.10 39.33
N LEU A 211 19.53 -32.66 39.02
CA LEU A 211 19.03 -33.88 39.66
C LEU A 211 19.65 -35.16 39.08
N ARG A 212 20.00 -35.19 37.78
CA ARG A 212 20.70 -36.34 37.17
C ARG A 212 22.17 -36.47 37.58
N ARG A 213 22.87 -35.38 37.94
CA ARG A 213 24.26 -35.45 38.44
C ARG A 213 24.39 -35.99 39.87
N ARG A 214 23.32 -35.95 40.69
CA ARG A 214 23.34 -36.53 42.04
C ARG A 214 23.07 -38.04 42.06
N HIS A 215 22.53 -38.61 40.98
CA HIS A 215 22.27 -40.06 40.88
C HIS A 215 23.41 -40.88 40.25
N CYS A 216 24.45 -40.25 39.69
CA CYS A 216 25.61 -40.95 39.12
C CYS A 216 26.82 -41.10 40.07
N HIS A 217 26.72 -40.66 41.33
CA HIS A 217 27.85 -40.73 42.28
C HIS A 217 27.70 -41.80 43.39
N ALA A 218 26.67 -42.63 43.34
CA ALA A 218 26.43 -43.67 44.33
C ALA A 218 26.02 -45.00 43.67
N ARG A 219 26.98 -45.69 43.03
CA ARG A 219 26.97 -47.16 42.89
C ARG A 219 28.32 -47.68 42.38
N ASP A 220 28.97 -48.44 43.26
CA ASP A 220 29.85 -49.60 43.03
C ASP A 220 31.07 -49.43 42.10
N LEU A 221 32.33 -49.39 42.59
CA LEU A 221 33.07 -50.46 43.28
C LEU A 221 32.85 -51.85 42.63
N HIS A 222 33.60 -52.17 41.58
CA HIS A 222 34.59 -53.26 41.57
C HIS A 222 35.13 -53.64 40.16
N HIS A 223 36.42 -54.00 40.17
CA HIS A 223 37.18 -54.81 39.19
C HIS A 223 37.72 -54.22 37.87
N ARG A 224 38.95 -53.67 38.01
CA ARG A 224 40.26 -54.08 37.40
C ARG A 224 40.45 -54.18 35.86
N PRO A 225 41.71 -54.00 35.38
CA PRO A 225 42.03 -53.23 34.18
C PRO A 225 42.63 -54.07 33.04
N CYS A 226 42.65 -53.53 31.81
CA CYS A 226 43.61 -53.96 30.78
C CYS A 226 44.03 -52.81 29.85
N ARG A 227 45.33 -52.82 29.54
CA ARG A 227 46.13 -51.87 28.76
C ARG A 227 45.73 -51.82 27.28
N GLY A 228 45.90 -50.62 26.70
CA GLY A 228 46.85 -50.34 25.61
C GLY A 228 46.53 -50.83 24.20
N GLY A 229 46.78 -49.98 23.20
CA GLY A 229 46.97 -50.46 21.83
C GLY A 229 46.61 -49.48 20.74
N HIS A 230 47.62 -48.73 20.33
CA HIS A 230 47.75 -48.00 19.08
C HIS A 230 47.20 -48.69 17.80
N ALA A 231 46.75 -47.81 16.89
CA ALA A 231 47.09 -47.74 15.46
C ALA A 231 46.15 -48.33 14.39
N ARG A 232 46.01 -47.45 13.37
CA ARG A 232 46.12 -47.67 11.91
C ARG A 232 44.93 -48.23 11.13
N LEU A 233 44.57 -47.43 10.10
CA LEU A 233 44.28 -47.77 8.69
C LEU A 233 43.12 -48.76 8.43
N ASP A 234 42.30 -48.65 7.39
CA ASP A 234 42.54 -48.18 6.05
C ASP A 234 41.21 -47.84 5.35
N ARG A 235 41.29 -46.96 4.35
CA ARG A 235 40.21 -46.60 3.43
C ARG A 235 40.12 -47.66 2.33
N LEU A 236 38.94 -48.22 2.11
CA LEU A 236 38.55 -48.85 0.84
C LEU A 236 37.15 -48.35 0.45
N ARG A 237 37.11 -47.46 -0.52
CA ARG A 237 36.13 -47.39 -1.61
C ARG A 237 36.52 -46.28 -2.58
#